data_AF-A0A1V5WX87-F1
#
_entry.id   AF-A0A1V5WX87-F1
#
_cell.length_a   1.000
_cell.length_b   1.000
_cell.length_c   1.000
_cell.angle_alpha   90.00
_cell.angle_beta   90.00
_cell.angle_gamma   90.00
#
_symmetry.space_group_name_H-M   'P 1'
#
loop_
_entity.id
_entity.type
_entity.pdbx_description
1 polymer ?
#
loop_
_entity_poly.entity_id
_entity_poly.type
_entity_poly.pdbx_seq_one_letter_code
_entity_poly.pdbx_strand_id
1 'polypeptide(L)'
;MTTKNVYVVNKSSHDFSAAEEFGKIIFLSEGSMNRYSTNSMIRQFSEAMSQSKEDDYIVPCSLNVMNSIACAIFAHKHGSLNLLLFKDGTYIERNHKL
;
A
#
# COMPACT_ATOMS: atom_id res chain seq x y z
N MET A 1 -14.21 7.86 -15.43
CA MET A 1 -13.59 8.18 -14.13
C MET A 1 -12.52 7.15 -13.88
N THR A 2 -11.27 7.54 -13.73
CA THR A 2 -10.20 6.59 -13.38
C THR A 2 -10.34 6.24 -11.92
N THR A 3 -10.71 4.99 -11.64
CA THR A 3 -10.78 4.47 -10.26
C THR A 3 -9.37 4.49 -9.67
N LYS A 4 -9.21 5.14 -8.51
CA LYS A 4 -7.97 5.11 -7.73
C LYS A 4 -7.62 3.68 -7.33
N ASN A 5 -6.35 3.40 -7.10
CA ASN A 5 -5.90 2.14 -6.55
C ASN A 5 -5.65 2.26 -5.04
N VAL A 6 -5.91 1.17 -4.33
CA VAL A 6 -5.59 1.01 -2.92
C VAL A 6 -4.61 -0.16 -2.79
N TYR A 7 -3.34 0.17 -2.58
CA TYR A 7 -2.27 -0.80 -2.43
C TYR A 7 -2.23 -1.34 -1.01
N VAL A 8 -2.69 -2.56 -0.82
CA VAL A 8 -2.60 -3.27 0.46
C VAL A 8 -1.26 -4.00 0.52
N VAL A 9 -0.44 -3.64 1.51
CA VAL A 9 0.95 -4.13 1.57
C VAL A 9 1.03 -5.65 1.68
N ASN A 10 0.07 -6.30 2.35
CA ASN A 10 0.01 -7.74 2.44
C ASN A 10 -1.41 -8.25 2.64
N LYS A 11 -1.85 -9.21 1.82
CA LYS A 11 -3.08 -9.96 2.05
C LYS A 11 -2.87 -10.97 3.18
N SER A 12 -3.33 -10.63 4.37
CA SER A 12 -3.37 -11.50 5.54
C SER A 12 -4.82 -11.73 5.98
N SER A 13 -5.05 -12.05 7.26
CA SER A 13 -6.39 -12.40 7.78
C SER A 13 -7.32 -11.20 8.01
N HIS A 14 -6.89 -9.98 7.70
CA HIS A 14 -7.73 -8.79 7.86
C HIS A 14 -8.77 -8.69 6.74
N ASP A 15 -9.96 -8.20 7.08
CA ASP A 15 -10.93 -7.75 6.09
C ASP A 15 -10.55 -6.35 5.61
N PHE A 16 -10.49 -6.18 4.29
CA PHE A 16 -10.14 -4.93 3.62
C PHE A 16 -11.34 -4.31 2.88
N SER A 17 -12.56 -4.85 3.04
CA SER A 17 -13.77 -4.39 2.37
C SER A 17 -14.01 -2.88 2.52
N ALA A 18 -13.79 -2.32 3.71
CA ALA A 18 -13.90 -0.87 3.96
C ALA A 18 -12.92 -0.01 3.12
N ALA A 19 -11.85 -0.60 2.59
CA ALA A 19 -10.91 0.10 1.72
C ALA A 19 -11.42 0.23 0.27
N GLU A 20 -12.41 -0.56 -0.13
CA GLU A 20 -13.02 -0.50 -1.48
C GLU A 20 -13.72 0.84 -1.74
N GLU A 21 -14.13 1.54 -0.67
CA GLU A 21 -14.68 2.90 -0.74
C GLU A 21 -13.69 3.92 -1.31
N PHE A 22 -12.38 3.65 -1.19
CA PHE A 22 -11.31 4.55 -1.63
C PHE A 22 -10.79 4.22 -3.03
N GLY A 23 -11.07 3.02 -3.55
CA GLY A 23 -10.60 2.60 -4.86
C GLY A 23 -10.48 1.09 -5.01
N LYS A 24 -9.89 0.67 -6.14
CA LYS A 24 -9.64 -0.74 -6.46
C LYS A 24 -8.51 -1.28 -5.59
N ILE A 25 -8.78 -2.33 -4.83
CA ILE A 25 -7.75 -3.00 -4.01
C ILE A 25 -6.74 -3.73 -4.90
N ILE A 26 -5.45 -3.53 -4.62
CA ILE A 26 -4.32 -4.23 -5.21
C ILE A 26 -3.42 -4.73 -4.08
N PHE A 27 -3.23 -6.05 -3.96
CA PHE A 27 -2.33 -6.62 -2.97
C PHE A 27 -0.90 -6.64 -3.49
N LEU A 28 0.05 -6.11 -2.70
CA LEU A 28 1.48 -6.14 -3.04
C LEU A 28 2.11 -7.51 -2.75
N SER A 29 1.61 -8.22 -1.76
CA SER A 29 1.97 -9.60 -1.43
C SER A 29 0.82 -10.35 -0.77
N GLU A 30 1.01 -11.66 -0.55
CA GLU A 30 0.07 -12.52 0.17
C GLU A 30 0.83 -13.47 1.09
N GLY A 31 0.29 -13.69 2.30
CA GLY A 31 0.80 -14.69 3.23
C GLY A 31 2.08 -14.28 3.98
N SER A 32 2.89 -15.29 4.31
CA SER A 32 4.12 -15.12 5.09
C SER A 32 5.27 -14.63 4.23
N MET A 33 5.95 -13.58 4.66
CA MET A 33 7.12 -13.01 3.97
C MET A 33 8.36 -13.08 4.86
N ASN A 34 9.51 -13.43 4.28
CA ASN A 34 10.78 -13.36 4.99
C ASN A 34 11.21 -11.90 5.15
N ARG A 35 11.22 -11.38 6.39
CA ARG A 35 11.57 -9.98 6.71
C ARG A 35 12.95 -9.53 6.22
N TYR A 36 13.86 -10.47 5.93
CA TYR A 36 15.21 -10.18 5.46
C TYR A 36 15.34 -10.17 3.93
N SER A 37 14.32 -10.62 3.20
CA SER A 37 14.31 -10.67 1.74
C SER A 37 13.91 -9.33 1.10
N THR A 38 14.52 -8.24 1.54
CA THR A 38 14.16 -6.87 1.12
C THR A 38 14.33 -6.63 -0.37
N ASN A 39 15.35 -7.21 -1.01
CA ASN A 39 15.55 -7.12 -2.46
C ASN A 39 14.37 -7.72 -3.25
N SER A 40 13.84 -8.85 -2.79
CA SER A 40 12.67 -9.48 -3.42
C SER A 40 11.43 -8.62 -3.23
N MET A 41 11.22 -8.07 -2.03
CA MET A 41 10.11 -7.15 -1.73
C MET A 41 10.16 -5.92 -2.65
N ILE A 42 11.32 -5.28 -2.79
CA ILE A 42 11.47 -4.08 -3.63
C ILE A 42 11.11 -4.38 -5.07
N ARG A 43 11.60 -5.49 -5.64
CA ARG A 43 11.30 -5.88 -7.03
C ARG A 43 9.81 -6.12 -7.24
N GLN A 44 9.21 -6.95 -6.39
CA GLN A 44 7.79 -7.29 -6.43
C GLN A 44 6.90 -6.04 -6.28
N PHE A 45 7.19 -5.20 -5.30
CA PHE A 45 6.38 -4.02 -4.99
C PHE A 45 6.52 -2.95 -6.07
N SER A 46 7.72 -2.75 -6.62
CA SER A 46 7.96 -1.80 -7.71
C SER A 46 7.22 -2.22 -8.99
N GLU A 47 7.20 -3.52 -9.29
CA GLU A 47 6.46 -4.06 -10.44
C GLU A 47 4.94 -3.86 -10.26
N ALA A 48 4.39 -4.25 -9.10
CA ALA A 48 2.96 -4.09 -8.80
C ALA A 48 2.50 -2.62 -8.77
N MET A 49 3.38 -1.70 -8.36
CA MET A 49 3.12 -0.25 -8.33
C MET A 49 3.62 0.49 -9.59
N SER A 50 4.05 -0.23 -10.64
CA SER A 50 4.58 0.40 -11.85
C SER A 50 3.59 1.38 -12.51
N GLN A 51 2.29 1.09 -12.42
CA GLN A 51 1.20 1.93 -12.93
C GLN A 51 0.49 2.77 -11.84
N SER A 52 1.04 2.85 -10.63
CA SER A 52 0.49 3.70 -9.58
C SER A 52 0.51 5.19 -9.97
N LYS A 53 -0.44 5.94 -9.43
CA LYS A 53 -0.63 7.38 -9.62
C LYS A 53 -0.46 8.15 -8.30
N GLU A 54 -0.30 9.46 -8.40
CA GLU A 54 -0.08 10.35 -7.25
C GLU A 54 -1.26 10.38 -6.25
N ASP A 55 -2.47 10.03 -6.70
CA ASP A 55 -3.69 10.06 -5.90
C ASP A 55 -4.15 8.67 -5.41
N ASP A 56 -3.35 7.63 -5.71
CA ASP A 56 -3.54 6.28 -5.17
C ASP A 56 -3.16 6.24 -3.68
N TYR A 57 -3.62 5.19 -2.98
CA TYR A 57 -3.43 5.01 -1.55
C TYR A 57 -2.60 3.77 -1.20
N ILE A 58 -1.98 3.77 -0.02
CA ILE A 58 -1.38 2.59 0.61
C ILE A 58 -2.12 2.27 1.92
N VAL A 59 -2.48 1.00 2.11
CA VAL A 59 -2.90 0.45 3.40
C VAL A 59 -1.70 -0.23 4.06
N PRO A 60 -1.06 0.40 5.06
CA PRO A 60 0.02 -0.23 5.79
C PRO A 60 -0.50 -1.36 6.69
N CYS A 61 0.09 -2.54 6.57
CA CYS A 61 -0.26 -3.72 7.37
C CYS A 61 0.90 -4.72 7.44
N SER A 62 0.82 -5.69 8.35
CA SER A 62 1.85 -6.74 8.51
C SER A 62 3.24 -6.21 8.90
N LEU A 63 4.33 -6.59 8.20
CA LEU A 63 5.70 -6.29 8.62
C LEU A 63 6.09 -4.83 8.34
N ASN A 64 6.67 -4.17 9.34
CA ASN A 64 7.15 -2.78 9.22
C ASN A 64 8.13 -2.58 8.06
N VAL A 65 9.02 -3.54 7.80
CA VAL A 65 9.96 -3.45 6.67
C VAL A 65 9.24 -3.41 5.32
N MET A 66 8.15 -4.16 5.15
CA MET A 66 7.35 -4.14 3.93
C MET A 66 6.64 -2.80 3.77
N ASN A 67 6.04 -2.28 4.85
CA ASN A 67 5.39 -0.97 4.85
C ASN A 67 6.38 0.14 4.50
N SER A 68 7.58 0.15 5.11
CA SER A 68 8.61 1.13 4.79
C SER A 68 9.05 1.07 3.33
N ILE A 69 9.21 -0.12 2.76
CA ILE A 69 9.57 -0.29 1.34
C ILE A 69 8.45 0.21 0.43
N ALA A 70 7.19 -0.17 0.69
CA ALA A 70 6.05 0.27 -0.11
C ALA A 70 5.91 1.81 -0.08
N CYS A 71 5.96 2.40 1.11
CA CYS A 71 5.94 3.85 1.30
C CYS A 71 7.10 4.54 0.58
N ALA A 72 8.33 4.01 0.68
CA ALA A 72 9.50 4.60 0.03
C ALA A 72 9.40 4.57 -1.50
N ILE A 73 8.94 3.46 -2.09
CA ILE A 73 8.72 3.35 -3.54
C ILE A 73 7.69 4.39 -4.00
N PHE A 74 6.56 4.48 -3.31
CA PHE A 74 5.48 5.40 -3.66
C PHE A 74 5.90 6.86 -3.51
N ALA A 75 6.49 7.21 -2.36
CA ALA A 75 7.03 8.52 -2.06
C ALA A 75 8.06 8.98 -3.09
N HIS A 76 9.00 8.10 -3.45
CA HIS A 76 10.03 8.41 -4.44
C HIS A 76 9.45 8.66 -5.83
N LYS A 77 8.42 7.90 -6.21
CA LYS A 77 7.79 8.02 -7.54
C LYS A 77 6.93 9.28 -7.67
N HIS A 78 6.19 9.64 -6.61
CA HIS A 78 5.12 10.63 -6.70
C HIS A 78 5.36 11.92 -5.92
N GLY A 79 6.45 12.02 -5.15
CA GLY A 79 6.71 13.19 -4.28
C GLY A 79 5.65 13.38 -3.19
N SER A 80 4.85 12.34 -2.94
CA SER A 80 3.73 12.35 -1.99
C SER A 80 3.53 10.96 -1.41
N LEU A 81 2.81 10.90 -0.30
CA LEU A 81 2.45 9.65 0.36
C LEU A 81 1.03 9.76 0.89
N ASN A 82 0.13 8.91 0.38
CA ASN A 82 -1.26 8.83 0.82
C ASN A 82 -1.49 7.50 1.52
N LEU A 83 -1.81 7.54 2.81
CA LEU A 83 -2.03 6.34 3.61
C LEU A 83 -3.50 6.23 4.02
N LEU A 84 -4.00 5.00 4.09
CA LEU A 84 -5.27 4.66 4.70
C LEU A 84 -5.03 3.94 6.02
N LEU A 85 -5.35 4.61 7.13
CA LEU A 85 -5.14 4.09 8.47
C LEU A 85 -6.46 3.57 9.04
N PHE A 86 -6.51 2.28 9.39
CA PHE A 86 -7.73 1.68 9.93
C PHE A 86 -8.02 2.20 11.33
N LYS A 87 -9.24 2.69 11.55
CA LYS A 87 -9.74 3.18 12.83
C LYS A 87 -11.26 3.00 12.90
N ASP A 88 -11.75 2.44 14.00
CA ASP A 88 -13.19 2.36 14.32
C ASP A 88 -14.05 1.74 13.20
N GLY A 89 -13.55 0.71 12.51
CA GLY A 89 -14.30 -0.02 11.47
C GLY A 89 -14.17 0.56 10.05
N THR A 90 -13.44 1.67 9.88
CA THR A 90 -13.20 2.29 8.58
C THR A 90 -11.75 2.74 8.42
N TYR A 91 -11.41 3.34 7.28
CA TYR A 91 -10.10 3.92 7.02
C TYR A 91 -10.16 5.44 7.06
N ILE A 92 -9.11 6.04 7.61
CA ILE A 92 -8.90 7.48 7.64
C ILE A 92 -7.68 7.82 6.79
N GLU A 93 -7.84 8.78 5.89
CA GLU A 93 -6.75 9.29 5.05
C GLU A 93 -5.69 10.01 5.87
N ARG A 94 -4.43 9.73 5.55
CA ARG A 94 -3.26 10.45 6.05
C ARG A 94 -2.33 10.74 4.89
N ASN A 95 -2.46 11.94 4.35
CA ASN A 95 -1.79 12.36 3.12
C ASN A 95 -0.67 13.36 3.43
N HIS A 96 0.48 13.19 2.79
CA HIS A 96 1.69 14.00 2.97
C HIS A 96 2.30 14.39 1.63
N LYS A 97 2.65 15.67 1.47
CA LYS A 97 3.57 16.13 0.41
C LYS A 97 4.99 16.12 0.97
N LEU A 98 5.95 15.62 0.20
CA LEU A 98 7.34 15.40 0.63
C LEU A 98 8.31 16.39 -0.03
#